data_AF-A0A7R8CN66-F1
#
_entry.id   AF-A0A7R8CN66-F1
#
_cell.length_a   1.000
_cell.length_b   1.000
_cell.length_c   1.000
_cell.angle_alpha   90.00
_cell.angle_beta   90.00
_cell.angle_gamma   90.00
#
_symmetry.space_group_name_H-M   'P 1'
#
loop_
_entity.id
_entity.type
_entity.pdbx_description
1 polymer ?
#
loop_
_entity_poly.entity_id
_entity_poly.type
_entity_poly.pdbx_seq_one_letter_code
_entity_poly.pdbx_strand_id
1 'polypeptide(L)'
;MATPSNPGSSESAKMIGSSFSLVRYNNPVLIDKHPTPTHSPTESSNSEKSKTETEELLDSILPPREWEEEGQLWRQSVSSTPATRLDVINLQEQLDQKLQQRQARETGICQVRRELYAQCFDELIRQCTINCMERGLLSSPIAFGIRKALQAEQGKADMESNISILEDEKMELERKLADEKNHAEEINFLKRTNQQLKAQLEGIISQKK
;
A
#
# COMPACT_ATOMS: atom_id res chain seq x y z
N MET A 1 -47.58 36.25 -14.85
CA MET A 1 -46.15 35.87 -14.98
C MET A 1 -45.74 35.25 -13.66
N ALA A 2 -45.75 33.92 -13.60
CA ALA A 2 -45.51 33.16 -12.37
C ALA A 2 -44.11 32.56 -12.44
N THR A 3 -43.27 32.93 -11.48
CA THR A 3 -42.03 32.21 -11.15
C THR A 3 -42.38 30.97 -10.33
N PRO A 4 -41.86 29.77 -10.65
CA PRO A 4 -41.84 28.70 -9.68
C PRO A 4 -40.53 28.76 -8.89
N SER A 5 -40.69 28.90 -7.58
CA SER A 5 -39.68 28.62 -6.57
C SER A 5 -39.71 27.12 -6.21
N ASN A 6 -38.57 26.65 -5.69
CA ASN A 6 -38.34 25.44 -4.87
C ASN A 6 -38.12 24.10 -5.63
N PRO A 7 -37.50 23.07 -4.99
CA PRO A 7 -36.85 23.00 -3.68
C PRO A 7 -35.43 22.38 -3.67
N GLY A 8 -34.75 22.51 -2.53
CA GLY A 8 -33.56 21.73 -2.20
C GLY A 8 -33.86 20.26 -1.85
N SER A 9 -32.79 19.56 -1.43
CA SER A 9 -32.66 18.10 -1.20
C SER A 9 -32.55 17.30 -2.50
N SER A 10 -31.60 16.38 -2.69
CA SER A 10 -31.20 15.34 -1.74
C SER A 10 -29.72 14.95 -1.84
N GLU A 11 -29.15 14.69 -0.67
CA GLU A 11 -28.28 13.54 -0.38
C GLU A 11 -26.94 13.40 -1.11
N SER A 12 -25.92 13.84 -0.37
CA SER A 12 -24.60 13.26 -0.30
C SER A 12 -24.64 11.72 -0.26
N ALA A 13 -24.65 11.07 -1.42
CA ALA A 13 -24.30 9.66 -1.52
C ALA A 13 -22.79 9.54 -1.34
N LYS A 14 -22.35 9.21 -0.13
CA LYS A 14 -21.01 8.69 0.15
C LYS A 14 -20.83 7.39 -0.64
N MET A 15 -20.30 7.48 -1.86
CA MET A 15 -19.67 6.34 -2.53
C MET A 15 -18.25 6.20 -1.98
N ILE A 16 -18.10 5.42 -0.91
CA ILE A 16 -16.80 4.99 -0.42
C ILE A 16 -16.29 3.97 -1.45
N GLY A 17 -15.52 4.47 -2.42
CA GLY A 17 -15.12 3.72 -3.62
C GLY A 17 -14.76 4.65 -4.79
N SER A 18 -15.22 5.90 -4.77
CA SER A 18 -14.73 6.95 -5.68
C SER A 18 -13.57 7.74 -5.06
N SER A 19 -12.53 7.03 -4.60
CA SER A 19 -11.23 7.70 -4.49
C SER A 19 -10.80 8.05 -5.91
N PHE A 20 -10.63 9.34 -6.20
CA PHE A 20 -10.08 9.78 -7.48
C PHE A 20 -8.85 8.94 -7.85
N SER A 21 -8.84 8.37 -9.05
CA SER A 21 -7.71 7.63 -9.57
C SER A 21 -7.45 7.99 -11.03
N LEU A 22 -6.20 8.19 -11.38
CA LEU A 22 -5.77 8.34 -12.78
C LEU A 22 -5.75 6.99 -13.53
N VAL A 23 -5.69 5.87 -12.80
CA VAL A 23 -5.69 4.52 -13.36
C VAL A 23 -7.10 4.10 -13.72
N ARG A 24 -7.26 3.51 -14.91
CA ARG A 24 -8.55 3.00 -15.38
C ARG A 24 -8.84 1.62 -14.77
N TYR A 25 -9.79 1.59 -13.85
CA TYR A 25 -10.30 0.35 -13.27
C TYR A 25 -11.64 -0.07 -13.88
N ASN A 26 -11.94 -1.36 -13.78
CA ASN A 26 -13.27 -1.89 -14.03
C ASN A 26 -14.22 -1.53 -12.85
N ASN A 27 -15.51 -1.82 -13.02
CA ASN A 27 -16.46 -1.71 -11.92
C ASN A 27 -16.10 -2.73 -10.82
N PRO A 28 -16.23 -2.38 -9.53
CA PRO A 28 -16.02 -3.32 -8.44
C PRO A 28 -16.94 -4.54 -8.55
N VAL A 29 -16.41 -5.73 -8.26
CA VAL A 29 -17.13 -7.00 -8.26
C VAL A 29 -17.08 -7.59 -6.86
N LEU A 30 -18.22 -8.13 -6.40
CA LEU A 30 -18.33 -8.81 -5.12
C LEU A 30 -17.64 -10.18 -5.18
N ILE A 31 -16.72 -10.46 -4.26
CA ILE A 31 -16.14 -11.78 -4.09
C ILE A 31 -17.03 -12.60 -3.15
N ASP A 32 -17.86 -13.46 -3.72
CA ASP A 32 -18.57 -14.46 -2.93
C ASP A 32 -17.60 -15.56 -2.47
N LYS A 33 -17.61 -15.88 -1.16
CA LYS A 33 -16.77 -16.94 -0.57
C LYS A 33 -17.22 -18.36 -0.98
N HIS A 34 -18.19 -18.50 -1.88
CA HIS A 34 -18.68 -19.77 -2.41
C HIS A 34 -18.37 -19.88 -3.91
N PRO A 35 -17.45 -20.77 -4.33
CA PRO A 35 -17.24 -21.03 -5.74
C PRO A 35 -18.39 -21.90 -6.25
N THR A 36 -19.37 -21.33 -6.93
CA THR A 36 -20.24 -22.12 -7.82
C THR A 36 -19.50 -22.37 -9.12
N PRO A 37 -19.18 -23.63 -9.48
CA PRO A 37 -18.56 -23.94 -10.76
C PRO A 37 -19.63 -23.83 -11.85
N THR A 38 -19.77 -22.65 -12.45
CA THR A 38 -20.58 -22.47 -13.65
C THR A 38 -19.70 -22.76 -14.86
N HIS A 39 -19.38 -24.03 -15.10
CA HIS A 39 -18.89 -24.46 -16.41
C HIS A 39 -20.11 -24.67 -17.32
N SER A 40 -20.49 -23.63 -18.05
CA SER A 40 -21.18 -23.79 -19.33
C SER A 40 -20.11 -24.07 -20.40
N PRO A 41 -20.12 -25.22 -21.09
CA PRO A 41 -19.22 -25.45 -22.21
C PRO A 41 -19.75 -24.68 -23.41
N THR A 42 -19.37 -23.42 -23.53
CA THR A 42 -19.53 -22.65 -24.76
C THR A 42 -18.16 -22.64 -25.44
N GLU A 43 -18.09 -23.25 -26.63
CA GLU A 43 -16.90 -23.31 -27.46
C GLU A 43 -16.28 -21.91 -27.62
N SER A 44 -15.17 -21.67 -26.92
CA SER A 44 -14.60 -20.33 -26.79
C SER A 44 -13.89 -19.93 -28.08
N SER A 45 -14.28 -18.76 -28.59
CA SER A 45 -13.63 -18.11 -29.73
C SER A 45 -12.18 -17.72 -29.39
N ASN A 46 -11.29 -17.68 -30.39
CA ASN A 46 -9.87 -17.34 -30.20
C ASN A 46 -9.65 -15.94 -29.57
N SER A 47 -10.64 -15.04 -29.65
CA SER A 47 -10.63 -13.70 -29.08
C SER A 47 -10.95 -13.60 -27.59
N GLU A 48 -11.60 -14.61 -27.00
CA GLU A 48 -11.88 -14.62 -25.55
C GLU A 48 -10.64 -15.03 -24.75
N LYS A 49 -9.86 -16.00 -25.26
CA LYS A 49 -8.62 -16.45 -24.62
C LYS A 49 -7.57 -15.33 -24.50
N SER A 50 -7.42 -14.51 -25.54
CA SER A 50 -6.45 -13.41 -25.54
C SER A 50 -6.82 -12.31 -24.53
N LYS A 51 -8.11 -12.09 -24.26
CA LYS A 51 -8.55 -11.12 -23.25
C LYS A 51 -8.25 -11.60 -21.83
N THR A 52 -8.50 -12.87 -21.56
CA THR A 52 -8.22 -13.48 -20.24
C THR A 52 -6.72 -13.47 -19.92
N GLU A 53 -5.86 -13.77 -20.90
CA GLU A 53 -4.39 -13.70 -20.71
C GLU A 53 -3.92 -12.27 -20.39
N THR A 54 -4.55 -11.25 -20.99
CA THR A 54 -4.25 -9.85 -20.67
C THR A 54 -4.64 -9.47 -19.26
N GLU A 55 -5.80 -9.92 -18.82
CA GLU A 55 -6.30 -9.64 -17.47
C GLU A 55 -5.42 -10.30 -16.40
N GLU A 56 -5.03 -11.55 -16.60
CA GLU A 56 -4.11 -12.26 -15.68
C GLU A 56 -2.75 -11.56 -15.57
N LEU A 57 -2.18 -11.10 -16.69
CA LEU A 57 -0.92 -10.36 -16.67
C LEU A 57 -1.08 -8.99 -16.00
N LEU A 58 -2.18 -8.28 -16.28
CA LEU A 58 -2.47 -7.00 -15.64
C LEU A 58 -2.62 -7.14 -14.14
N ASP A 59 -3.33 -8.16 -13.64
CA ASP A 59 -3.47 -8.43 -12.21
C ASP A 59 -2.11 -8.80 -11.55
N SER A 60 -1.20 -9.44 -12.30
CA SER A 60 0.17 -9.70 -11.81
C SER A 60 1.04 -8.45 -11.75
N ILE A 61 0.84 -7.47 -12.64
CA ILE A 61 1.69 -6.27 -12.73
C ILE A 61 1.14 -5.13 -11.87
N LEU A 62 -0.18 -4.97 -11.88
CA LEU A 62 -0.94 -3.96 -11.15
C LEU A 62 -2.02 -4.69 -10.35
N PRO A 63 -1.69 -5.13 -9.12
CA PRO A 63 -2.60 -5.91 -8.29
C PRO A 63 -3.98 -5.24 -8.13
N PRO A 64 -5.07 -6.03 -8.15
CA PRO A 64 -6.40 -5.48 -7.99
C PRO A 64 -6.58 -4.89 -6.59
N ARG A 65 -7.44 -3.88 -6.49
CA ARG A 65 -7.81 -3.29 -5.20
C ARG A 65 -8.83 -4.19 -4.53
N GLU A 66 -8.63 -4.47 -3.25
CA GLU A 66 -9.57 -5.25 -2.44
C GLU A 66 -9.93 -4.48 -1.17
N TRP A 67 -11.21 -4.43 -0.84
CA TRP A 67 -11.69 -3.79 0.39
C TRP A 67 -12.94 -4.50 0.91
N GLU A 68 -13.17 -4.37 2.21
CA GLU A 68 -14.37 -4.86 2.87
C GLU A 68 -15.34 -3.70 3.14
N GLU A 69 -16.59 -3.86 2.72
CA GLU A 69 -17.66 -2.89 2.97
C GLU A 69 -18.90 -3.66 3.43
N GLU A 70 -19.46 -3.30 4.59
CA GLU A 70 -20.66 -3.96 5.14
C GLU A 70 -20.55 -5.50 5.29
N GLY A 71 -19.35 -6.02 5.56
CA GLY A 71 -19.09 -7.47 5.70
C GLY A 71 -18.97 -8.20 4.35
N GLN A 72 -18.95 -7.46 3.25
CA GLN A 72 -18.78 -7.95 1.89
C GLN A 72 -17.38 -7.60 1.36
N LEU A 73 -16.69 -8.56 0.74
CA LEU A 73 -15.38 -8.35 0.13
C LEU A 73 -15.56 -7.94 -1.33
N TRP A 74 -15.05 -6.77 -1.69
CA TRP A 74 -15.08 -6.23 -3.04
C TRP A 74 -13.70 -6.30 -3.67
N ARG A 75 -13.66 -6.58 -4.97
CA ARG A 75 -12.45 -6.52 -5.78
C ARG A 75 -12.65 -5.62 -6.98
N GLN A 76 -11.63 -4.82 -7.28
CA GLN A 76 -11.58 -3.97 -8.45
C GLN A 76 -10.27 -4.20 -9.22
N SER A 77 -10.38 -4.90 -10.35
CA SER A 77 -9.27 -5.14 -11.26
C SER A 77 -9.06 -3.97 -12.22
N VAL A 78 -7.82 -3.85 -12.70
CA VAL A 78 -7.42 -2.88 -13.71
C VAL A 78 -8.07 -3.21 -15.05
N SER A 79 -8.52 -2.19 -15.79
CA SER A 79 -9.24 -2.42 -17.05
C SER A 79 -8.31 -2.93 -18.15
N SER A 80 -8.71 -4.01 -18.84
CA SER A 80 -8.07 -4.54 -20.04
C SER A 80 -8.42 -3.76 -21.33
N THR A 81 -9.23 -2.70 -21.22
CA THR A 81 -9.67 -1.89 -22.37
C THR A 81 -8.51 -1.08 -22.96
N PRO A 82 -8.21 -1.20 -24.28
CA PRO A 82 -7.15 -0.41 -24.93
C PRO A 82 -7.41 1.09 -24.83
N ALA A 83 -6.32 1.88 -24.69
CA ALA A 83 -6.41 3.33 -24.67
C ALA A 83 -6.31 3.92 -26.07
N THR A 84 -7.11 4.95 -26.32
CA THR A 84 -7.04 5.79 -27.52
C THR A 84 -6.13 6.99 -27.31
N ARG A 85 -5.79 7.69 -28.39
CA ARG A 85 -5.06 8.97 -28.30
C ARG A 85 -5.80 10.01 -27.45
N LEU A 86 -7.13 10.00 -27.48
CA LEU A 86 -7.95 10.92 -26.67
C LEU A 86 -7.85 10.58 -25.18
N ASP A 87 -7.82 9.29 -24.82
CA ASP A 87 -7.65 8.88 -23.42
C ASP A 87 -6.30 9.37 -22.85
N VAL A 88 -5.22 9.34 -23.64
CA VAL A 88 -3.90 9.85 -23.22
C VAL A 88 -3.92 11.35 -22.98
N ILE A 89 -4.59 12.11 -23.83
CA ILE A 89 -4.76 13.57 -23.66
C ILE A 89 -5.56 13.85 -22.38
N ASN A 90 -6.68 13.14 -22.20
CA ASN A 90 -7.52 13.29 -21.01
C ASN A 90 -6.76 12.93 -19.72
N LEU A 91 -5.88 11.92 -19.76
CA LEU A 91 -5.04 11.54 -18.64
C LEU A 91 -4.07 12.66 -18.26
N GLN A 92 -3.41 13.26 -19.24
CA GLN A 92 -2.50 14.39 -19.03
C GLN A 92 -3.25 15.58 -18.43
N GLU A 93 -4.40 15.97 -19.01
CA GLU A 93 -5.20 17.09 -18.52
C GLU A 93 -5.69 16.84 -17.08
N GLN A 94 -6.11 15.62 -16.74
CA GLN A 94 -6.52 15.27 -15.38
C GLN A 94 -5.36 15.35 -14.39
N LEU A 95 -4.17 14.89 -14.77
CA LEU A 95 -2.97 14.98 -13.94
C LEU A 95 -2.61 16.45 -13.67
N ASP A 96 -2.56 17.28 -14.72
CA ASP A 96 -2.22 18.70 -14.61
C ASP A 96 -3.24 19.45 -13.73
N GLN A 97 -4.54 19.20 -13.96
CA GLN A 97 -5.60 19.76 -13.12
C GLN A 97 -5.43 19.37 -11.65
N LYS A 98 -5.06 18.12 -11.36
CA LYS A 98 -4.91 17.64 -9.98
C LYS A 98 -3.66 18.15 -9.29
N LEU A 99 -2.54 18.26 -10.02
CA LEU A 99 -1.33 18.90 -9.51
C LEU A 99 -1.61 20.35 -9.12
N GLN A 100 -2.36 21.07 -9.95
CA GLN A 100 -2.76 22.45 -9.65
C GLN A 100 -3.75 22.53 -8.47
N GLN A 101 -4.82 21.71 -8.50
CA GLN A 101 -5.84 21.69 -7.45
C GLN A 101 -5.26 21.37 -6.07
N ARG A 102 -4.29 20.43 -6.00
CA ARG A 102 -3.63 20.04 -4.75
C ARG A 102 -2.36 20.86 -4.46
N GLN A 103 -2.12 21.94 -5.20
CA GLN A 103 -0.98 22.86 -5.01
C GLN A 103 0.37 22.12 -4.89
N ALA A 104 0.62 21.18 -5.80
CA ALA A 104 1.86 20.43 -5.83
C ALA A 104 3.05 21.36 -6.11
N ARG A 105 4.16 21.16 -5.38
CA ARG A 105 5.39 21.95 -5.59
C ARG A 105 6.03 21.58 -6.92
N GLU A 106 6.40 22.59 -7.71
CA GLU A 106 7.12 22.42 -8.97
C GLU A 106 8.57 21.97 -8.77
N THR A 107 9.19 22.36 -7.64
CA THR A 107 10.59 22.05 -7.32
C THR A 107 10.73 21.36 -5.97
N GLY A 108 11.80 20.55 -5.86
CA GLY A 108 12.09 19.77 -4.66
C GLY A 108 11.15 18.59 -4.43
N ILE A 109 11.27 17.97 -3.26
CA ILE A 109 10.49 16.80 -2.88
C ILE A 109 9.05 17.23 -2.54
N CYS A 110 8.07 16.60 -3.19
CA CYS A 110 6.65 16.87 -2.99
C CYS A 110 5.86 15.56 -2.97
N GLN A 111 5.15 15.30 -1.87
CA GLN A 111 4.38 14.06 -1.71
C GLN A 111 3.18 13.98 -2.64
N VAL A 112 2.45 15.09 -2.82
CA VAL A 112 1.31 15.17 -3.75
C VAL A 112 1.74 14.84 -5.18
N ARG A 113 2.85 15.43 -5.64
CA ARG A 113 3.38 15.16 -6.99
C ARG A 113 3.84 13.71 -7.12
N ARG A 114 4.49 13.17 -6.09
CA ARG A 114 4.92 11.77 -6.05
C ARG A 114 3.71 10.82 -6.18
N GLU A 115 2.66 11.05 -5.40
CA GLU A 115 1.42 10.27 -5.41
C GLU A 115 0.74 10.32 -6.79
N LEU A 116 0.54 11.51 -7.35
CA LEU A 116 -0.13 11.68 -8.65
C LEU A 116 0.69 11.11 -9.82
N TYR A 117 2.01 11.26 -9.80
CA TYR A 117 2.88 10.64 -10.80
C TYR A 117 2.90 9.12 -10.69
N ALA A 118 2.90 8.55 -9.49
CA ALA A 118 2.79 7.10 -9.32
C ALA A 118 1.53 6.57 -10.00
N GLN A 119 0.36 7.18 -9.75
CA GLN A 119 -0.88 6.79 -10.42
C GLN A 119 -0.84 6.97 -11.94
N CYS A 120 -0.19 8.03 -12.43
CA CYS A 120 -0.01 8.24 -13.88
C CYS A 120 0.88 7.14 -14.47
N PHE A 121 1.97 6.77 -13.80
CA PHE A 121 2.87 5.71 -14.24
C PHE A 121 2.16 4.35 -14.29
N ASP A 122 1.32 4.04 -13.29
CA ASP A 122 0.52 2.82 -13.29
C ASP A 122 -0.43 2.78 -14.50
N GLU A 123 -1.07 3.89 -14.85
CA GLU A 123 -1.92 3.98 -16.04
C GLU A 123 -1.11 3.82 -17.35
N LEU A 124 0.10 4.39 -17.43
CA LEU A 124 1.00 4.18 -18.57
C LEU A 124 1.45 2.73 -18.68
N ILE A 125 1.72 2.05 -17.56
CA ILE A 125 2.06 0.63 -17.51
C ILE A 125 0.89 -0.19 -18.03
N ARG A 126 -0.35 0.10 -17.60
CA ARG A 126 -1.56 -0.54 -18.10
C ARG A 126 -1.68 -0.41 -19.63
N GLN A 127 -1.59 0.82 -20.14
CA GLN A 127 -1.69 1.10 -21.58
C GLN A 127 -0.60 0.41 -22.40
N CYS A 128 0.65 0.46 -21.94
CA CYS A 128 1.78 -0.19 -22.61
C CYS A 128 1.62 -1.72 -22.61
N THR A 129 1.16 -2.30 -21.49
CA THR A 129 0.95 -3.76 -21.37
C THR A 129 -0.08 -4.22 -22.39
N ILE A 130 -1.25 -3.58 -22.45
CA ILE A 130 -2.31 -3.93 -23.41
C ILE A 130 -1.82 -3.80 -24.85
N ASN A 131 -1.19 -2.67 -25.20
CA ASN A 131 -0.66 -2.44 -26.55
C ASN A 131 0.45 -3.44 -26.93
N CYS A 132 1.31 -3.85 -25.99
CA CYS A 132 2.33 -4.87 -26.25
C CYS A 132 1.73 -6.26 -26.48
N MET A 133 0.65 -6.59 -25.77
CA MET A 133 -0.06 -7.86 -25.92
C MET A 133 -0.79 -7.96 -27.25
N GLU A 134 -1.55 -6.93 -27.63
CA GLU A 134 -2.27 -6.90 -28.92
C GLU A 134 -1.33 -7.02 -30.13
N ARG A 135 -0.07 -6.57 -29.99
CA ARG A 135 0.95 -6.65 -31.03
C ARG A 135 1.79 -7.94 -30.99
N GLY A 136 1.51 -8.85 -30.05
CA GLY A 136 2.26 -10.11 -29.88
C GLY A 136 3.71 -9.91 -29.41
N LEU A 137 4.03 -8.77 -28.79
CA LEU A 137 5.38 -8.37 -28.37
C LEU A 137 5.64 -8.64 -26.88
N LEU A 138 4.93 -9.59 -26.25
CA LEU A 138 5.07 -9.93 -24.83
C LEU A 138 6.51 -10.30 -24.41
N SER A 139 7.39 -10.64 -25.35
CA SER A 139 8.83 -10.85 -25.13
C SER A 139 9.68 -9.56 -25.21
N SER A 140 9.07 -8.37 -25.18
CA SER A 140 9.77 -7.09 -25.32
C SER A 140 10.55 -6.73 -24.04
N PRO A 141 11.75 -6.12 -24.15
CA PRO A 141 12.51 -5.56 -23.02
C PRO A 141 11.71 -4.64 -22.10
N ILE A 142 10.63 -4.03 -22.61
CA ILE A 142 9.72 -3.17 -21.84
C ILE A 142 8.95 -3.99 -20.79
N ALA A 143 8.40 -5.15 -21.16
CA ALA A 143 7.71 -6.04 -20.23
C ALA A 143 8.67 -6.68 -19.21
N PHE A 144 9.92 -6.90 -19.59
CA PHE A 144 10.98 -7.28 -18.64
C PHE A 144 11.34 -6.13 -17.69
N GLY A 145 11.46 -4.90 -18.20
CA GLY A 145 11.75 -3.70 -17.42
C GLY A 145 10.66 -3.40 -16.39
N ILE A 146 9.38 -3.50 -16.79
CA ILE A 146 8.23 -3.33 -15.88
C ILE A 146 8.23 -4.40 -14.80
N ARG A 147 8.44 -5.69 -15.15
CA ARG A 147 8.55 -6.78 -14.15
C ARG A 147 9.73 -6.58 -13.18
N LYS A 148 10.89 -6.15 -13.67
CA LYS A 148 12.06 -5.83 -12.83
C LYS A 148 11.78 -4.65 -11.89
N ALA A 149 11.12 -3.61 -12.38
CA ALA A 149 10.74 -2.46 -11.58
C ALA A 149 9.72 -2.84 -10.49
N LEU A 150 8.71 -3.63 -10.84
CA LEU A 150 7.72 -4.15 -9.90
C LEU A 150 8.37 -5.05 -8.83
N GLN A 151 9.29 -5.94 -9.23
CA GLN A 151 10.04 -6.77 -8.29
C GLN A 151 10.90 -5.93 -7.32
N ALA A 152 11.45 -4.81 -7.80
CA ALA A 152 12.20 -3.88 -6.96
C ALA A 152 11.30 -3.14 -5.96
N GLU A 153 10.09 -2.72 -6.37
CA GLU A 153 9.10 -2.11 -5.48
C GLU A 153 8.54 -3.12 -4.46
N GLN A 154 8.31 -4.38 -4.86
CA GLN A 154 7.91 -5.45 -3.93
C GLN A 154 8.98 -5.71 -2.87
N GLY A 155 10.26 -5.77 -3.28
CA GLY A 155 11.38 -5.93 -2.35
C GLY A 155 11.55 -4.76 -1.39
N LYS A 156 11.08 -3.56 -1.77
CA LYS A 156 11.05 -2.40 -0.87
C LYS A 156 10.01 -2.57 0.24
N ALA A 157 8.82 -3.08 -0.05
CA ALA A 157 7.81 -3.37 0.98
C ALA A 157 8.28 -4.45 1.97
N ASP A 158 8.95 -5.50 1.48
CA ASP A 158 9.55 -6.53 2.33
C ASP A 158 10.65 -5.95 3.24
N MET A 159 11.50 -5.07 2.69
CA MET A 159 12.50 -4.36 3.48
C MET A 159 11.88 -3.41 4.51
N GLU A 160 10.82 -2.68 4.16
CA GLU A 160 10.10 -1.79 5.09
C GLU A 160 9.47 -2.59 6.24
N SER A 161 8.89 -3.75 5.97
CA SER A 161 8.40 -4.66 7.01
C SER A 161 9.53 -5.18 7.91
N ASN A 162 10.66 -5.57 7.34
CA ASN A 162 11.83 -6.02 8.11
C ASN A 162 12.40 -4.89 8.98
N ILE A 163 12.44 -3.66 8.48
CA ILE A 163 12.87 -2.49 9.25
C ILE A 163 11.94 -2.28 10.44
N SER A 164 10.62 -2.34 10.26
CA SER A 164 9.64 -2.21 11.36
C SER A 164 9.87 -3.28 12.44
N ILE A 165 10.06 -4.53 12.05
CA ILE A 165 10.31 -5.64 13.00
C ILE A 165 11.62 -5.40 13.77
N LEU A 166 12.69 -5.01 13.07
CA LEU A 166 13.98 -4.73 13.69
C LEU A 166 13.94 -3.51 14.61
N GLU A 167 13.13 -2.50 14.29
CA GLU A 167 12.92 -1.33 15.14
C GLU A 167 12.20 -1.72 16.45
N ASP A 168 11.18 -2.57 16.38
CA ASP A 168 10.48 -3.10 17.56
C ASP A 168 11.40 -3.97 18.43
N GLU A 169 12.15 -4.89 17.82
CA GLU A 169 13.12 -5.73 18.53
C GLU A 169 14.20 -4.89 19.22
N LYS A 170 14.70 -3.86 18.55
CA LYS A 170 15.68 -2.93 19.11
C LYS A 170 15.10 -2.20 20.32
N MET A 171 13.88 -1.71 20.24
CA MET A 171 13.22 -1.02 21.35
C MET A 171 13.06 -1.96 22.57
N GLU A 172 12.73 -3.23 22.34
CA GLU A 172 12.59 -4.20 23.42
C GLU A 172 13.93 -4.53 24.09
N LEU A 173 15.01 -4.66 23.30
CA LEU A 173 16.37 -4.88 23.82
C LEU A 173 16.87 -3.68 24.62
N GLU A 174 16.61 -2.45 24.15
CA GLU A 174 16.96 -1.24 24.89
C GLU A 174 16.24 -1.16 26.24
N ARG A 175 14.97 -1.58 26.32
CA ARG A 175 14.23 -1.67 27.58
C ARG A 175 14.84 -2.69 28.54
N LYS A 176 15.14 -3.90 28.06
CA LYS A 176 15.77 -4.95 28.88
C LYS A 176 17.13 -4.50 29.42
N LEU A 177 17.93 -3.82 28.60
CA LEU A 177 19.23 -3.31 29.00
C LEU A 177 19.10 -2.20 30.06
N ALA A 178 18.08 -1.34 29.97
CA ALA A 178 17.79 -0.35 31.00
C ALA A 178 17.40 -1.01 32.33
N ASP A 179 16.56 -2.04 32.30
CA ASP A 179 16.15 -2.79 33.50
C ASP A 179 17.34 -3.51 34.15
N GLU A 180 18.21 -4.16 33.37
CA GLU A 180 19.43 -4.78 33.89
C GLU A 180 20.37 -3.76 34.53
N LYS A 181 20.50 -2.56 33.94
CA LYS A 181 21.30 -1.48 34.53
C LYS A 181 20.74 -1.02 35.88
N ASN A 182 19.42 -0.86 35.98
CA ASN A 182 18.76 -0.50 37.23
C ASN A 182 18.99 -1.56 38.31
N HIS A 183 18.81 -2.84 37.97
CA HIS A 183 19.09 -3.94 38.90
C HIS A 183 20.57 -3.99 39.32
N ALA A 184 21.50 -3.73 38.40
CA ALA A 184 22.92 -3.69 38.71
C ALA A 184 23.27 -2.54 39.68
N GLU A 185 22.67 -1.37 39.49
CA GLU A 185 22.81 -0.23 40.40
C GLU A 185 22.25 -0.55 41.79
N GLU A 186 21.10 -1.20 41.87
CA GLU A 186 20.48 -1.62 43.14
C GLU A 186 21.32 -2.68 43.87
N ILE A 187 21.84 -3.69 43.17
CA ILE A 187 22.76 -4.68 43.75
C ILE A 187 24.01 -3.99 44.30
N ASN A 188 24.58 -3.05 43.55
CA ASN A 188 25.77 -2.31 43.98
C ASN A 188 25.49 -1.45 45.22
N PHE A 189 24.32 -0.82 45.28
CA PHE A 189 23.87 -0.09 46.45
C PHE A 189 23.73 -1.00 47.68
N LEU A 190 22.99 -2.11 47.55
CA LEU A 190 22.80 -3.08 48.63
C LEU A 190 24.10 -3.71 49.13
N LYS A 191 25.06 -3.96 48.22
CA LYS A 191 26.41 -4.45 48.58
C LYS A 191 27.15 -3.44 49.46
N ARG A 192 27.18 -2.16 49.09
CA ARG A 192 27.83 -1.10 49.88
C ARG A 192 27.21 -0.99 51.27
N THR A 193 25.89 -0.97 51.35
CA THR A 193 25.15 -0.89 52.62
C THR A 193 25.44 -2.07 53.52
N ASN A 194 25.44 -3.30 52.98
CA ASN A 194 25.82 -4.50 53.74
C ASN A 194 27.27 -4.45 54.24
N GLN A 195 28.20 -3.98 53.41
CA GLN A 195 29.60 -3.82 53.80
C GLN A 195 29.75 -2.84 54.96
N GLN A 196 29.02 -1.72 54.92
CA GLN A 196 29.03 -0.70 55.96
C GLN A 196 28.40 -1.20 57.26
N LEU A 197 27.27 -1.92 57.19
CA LEU A 197 26.63 -2.56 58.35
C LEU A 197 27.53 -3.61 59.00
N LYS A 198 28.24 -4.43 58.20
CA LYS A 198 29.23 -5.39 58.72
C LYS A 198 30.34 -4.69 59.49
N ALA A 199 30.92 -3.63 58.92
CA ALA A 199 31.98 -2.86 59.58
C ALA A 199 31.49 -2.22 60.90
N GLN A 200 30.26 -1.71 60.94
CA GLN A 200 29.65 -1.20 62.18
C GLN A 200 29.49 -2.29 63.24
N LEU A 201 29.02 -3.49 62.85
CA LEU A 201 28.87 -4.62 63.77
C LEU A 201 30.22 -5.08 64.34
N GLU A 202 31.26 -5.19 63.50
CA GLU A 202 32.62 -5.52 63.96
C GLU A 202 33.15 -4.49 64.97
N GLY A 203 32.92 -3.20 64.72
CA GLY A 203 33.26 -2.12 65.66
C GLY A 203 32.57 -2.27 67.01
N ILE A 204 31.26 -2.55 67.03
CA ILE A 204 30.47 -2.73 68.26
C ILE A 204 30.94 -3.97 69.05
N ILE A 205 31.26 -5.07 68.36
CA ILE A 205 31.77 -6.30 69.00
C ILE A 205 33.15 -6.05 69.62
N SER A 206 34.02 -5.30 68.93
CA SER A 206 35.37 -4.97 69.41
C SER A 206 35.35 -4.05 70.65
N GLN A 207 34.35 -3.17 70.77
CA GLN A 207 34.17 -2.31 71.95
C GLN A 207 33.57 -3.03 73.18
N LYS A 208 33.01 -4.23 73.01
CA LYS A 208 32.41 -5.04 74.09
C LYS A 208 33.36 -6.11 74.66
N LYS A 209 34.58 -6.23 74.13
CA LYS A 209 35.61 -7.17 74.55
C LYS A 209 36.68 -6.46 75.38
#